data_AF-A0A1Q7SLV1-F1
#
_entry.id   AF-A0A1Q7SLV1-F1
#
_cell.length_a   1.000
_cell.length_b   1.000
_cell.length_c   1.000
_cell.angle_alpha   90.00
_cell.angle_beta   90.00
_cell.angle_gamma   90.00
#
_symmetry.space_group_name_H-M   'P 1'
#
loop_
_entity.id
_entity.type
_entity.pdbx_description
1 polymer ?
#
loop_
_entity_poly.entity_id
_entity_poly.type
_entity_poly.pdbx_seq_one_letter_code
_entity_poly.pdbx_strand_id
1 'polypeptide(L)'
;MVDLDGGPLSLEAVEAVARRGEEVRLAPGPARALVAGRRFVEGLAASATPIYGITTGVGKLKDVVIPPAERAELQRNLVLSHAGGVGAPLGEEEVRAVMLLLAASLARGASGVRPAVVETLLACLNRRVQPFVPEQGSVGSSGDLVPLAHVAACLIGEGEAWLDGRRVPAREALARAGLPGLVLEAKEGLALLNGTHLMTALAALAVTDALRLVRLADVAGAMSLEALMGTNAAFDERIHRLRPHPGQLASAANLRRLTAESGIIASHRDCTRVQDAYSLRCMPQVHGAAREALGFARAVVERELGSVSDNPLVFPADGAVLSGGNFHGEVLGLVLDTLAIGLAQLTGIAERRVDRLVNPLTSEGLPPFLSPHGGLHSGYMLAQYVAAALVAEMKTLAHPASVDSIPTSGLQEDYNSMGAGAALKLRRALGLVRHVLAIELLVAAQALDLRAPLAPGRGSAAARAAVRRRVAPLGGDRYLKADLDAARAFVEDGSVLAAVETALGPLG
;
A
#
# COMPACT_ATOMS: atom_id res chain seq x y z
N MET A 1 12.90 8.27 -15.96
CA MET A 1 12.17 9.51 -15.71
C MET A 1 10.68 9.21 -15.92
N VAL A 2 9.80 9.75 -15.08
CA VAL A 2 8.33 9.63 -15.20
C VAL A 2 7.76 10.95 -15.71
N ASP A 3 6.95 10.90 -16.76
CA ASP A 3 6.33 12.08 -17.36
C ASP A 3 4.89 12.21 -16.88
N LEU A 4 4.52 13.38 -16.33
CA LEU A 4 3.13 13.74 -16.11
C LEU A 4 2.56 14.26 -17.42
N ASP A 5 1.87 13.38 -18.15
CA ASP A 5 1.28 13.64 -19.47
C ASP A 5 -0.23 14.01 -19.44
N GLY A 6 -0.82 14.00 -18.25
CA GLY A 6 -2.24 14.29 -18.01
C GLY A 6 -3.11 13.03 -17.93
N GLY A 7 -2.55 11.87 -18.26
CA GLY A 7 -3.19 10.57 -18.12
C GLY A 7 -3.15 10.01 -16.69
N PRO A 8 -3.68 8.79 -16.50
CA PRO A 8 -3.52 8.03 -15.26
C PRO A 8 -2.08 7.57 -15.08
N LEU A 9 -1.56 7.68 -13.85
CA LEU A 9 -0.29 7.06 -13.49
C LEU A 9 -0.46 5.54 -13.35
N SER A 10 0.56 4.77 -13.73
CA SER A 10 0.60 3.35 -13.41
C SER A 10 1.14 3.12 -11.99
N LEU A 11 0.78 1.98 -11.38
CA LEU A 11 1.32 1.58 -10.07
C LEU A 11 2.85 1.50 -10.09
N GLU A 12 3.44 1.04 -11.20
CA GLU A 12 4.88 0.95 -11.40
C GLU A 12 5.55 2.33 -11.43
N ALA A 13 4.89 3.33 -12.00
CA ALA A 13 5.36 4.71 -12.01
C ALA A 13 5.32 5.31 -10.59
N VAL A 14 4.23 5.09 -9.84
CA VAL A 14 4.15 5.50 -8.43
C VAL A 14 5.27 4.87 -7.62
N GLU A 15 5.50 3.56 -7.77
CA GLU A 15 6.58 2.88 -7.08
C GLU A 15 7.98 3.38 -7.50
N ALA A 16 8.18 3.66 -8.80
CA ALA A 16 9.46 4.19 -9.30
C ALA A 16 9.84 5.48 -8.59
N VAL A 17 8.89 6.40 -8.49
CA VAL A 17 9.11 7.69 -7.86
C VAL A 17 9.21 7.52 -6.35
N ALA A 18 8.25 6.85 -5.72
CA ALA A 18 8.13 6.74 -4.27
C ALA A 18 9.33 6.00 -3.65
N ARG A 19 9.74 4.86 -4.23
CA ARG A 19 10.74 3.96 -3.64
C ARG A 19 12.11 4.00 -4.29
N ARG A 20 12.16 4.24 -5.61
CA ARG A 20 13.43 4.22 -6.37
C ARG A 20 14.00 5.61 -6.62
N GLY A 21 13.26 6.66 -6.27
CA GLY A 21 13.72 8.02 -6.43
C GLY A 21 13.74 8.48 -7.89
N GLU A 22 12.95 7.86 -8.77
CA GLU A 22 12.88 8.21 -10.18
C GLU A 22 12.46 9.68 -10.35
N GLU A 23 13.17 10.41 -11.21
CA GLU A 23 12.85 11.82 -11.50
C GLU A 23 11.51 11.95 -12.23
N VAL A 24 10.80 13.04 -11.94
CA VAL A 24 9.48 13.34 -12.51
C VAL A 24 9.53 14.70 -13.21
N ARG A 25 8.87 14.83 -14.37
CA ARG A 25 8.71 16.12 -15.05
C ARG A 25 7.29 16.32 -15.57
N LEU A 26 6.93 17.58 -15.76
CA LEU A 26 5.67 17.98 -16.38
C LEU A 26 5.80 17.95 -17.91
N ALA A 27 4.91 17.24 -18.60
CA ALA A 27 4.91 17.22 -20.06
C ALA A 27 4.28 18.51 -20.64
N PRO A 28 4.57 18.86 -21.91
CA PRO A 28 4.07 20.10 -22.53
C PRO A 28 2.54 20.22 -22.63
N GLY A 29 1.82 19.09 -22.72
CA GLY A 29 0.34 19.07 -22.80
C GLY A 29 -0.31 19.60 -21.51
N PRO A 30 -0.09 18.94 -20.37
CA PRO A 30 -0.55 19.39 -19.05
C PRO A 30 -0.16 20.82 -18.70
N ALA A 31 1.05 21.28 -19.09
CA ALA A 31 1.45 22.66 -18.89
C ALA A 31 0.49 23.67 -19.56
N ARG A 32 -0.01 23.36 -20.77
CA ARG A 32 -1.03 24.19 -21.44
C ARG A 32 -2.39 24.15 -20.73
N ALA A 33 -2.79 22.99 -20.21
CA ALA A 33 -4.03 22.83 -19.47
C ALA A 33 -4.01 23.67 -18.17
N LEU A 34 -2.89 23.66 -17.44
CA LEU A 34 -2.67 24.51 -16.26
C LEU A 34 -2.79 26.00 -16.59
N VAL A 35 -2.15 26.47 -17.66
CA VAL A 35 -2.24 27.88 -18.07
C VAL A 35 -3.68 28.27 -18.42
N ALA A 36 -4.41 27.41 -19.13
CA ALA A 36 -5.81 27.67 -19.48
C ALA A 36 -6.71 27.72 -18.23
N GLY A 37 -6.60 26.73 -17.34
CA GLY A 37 -7.32 26.70 -16.08
C GLY A 37 -7.01 27.91 -15.20
N ARG A 38 -5.74 28.33 -15.15
CA ARG A 38 -5.33 29.48 -14.35
C ARG A 38 -5.91 30.80 -14.87
N ARG A 39 -5.80 31.06 -16.18
CA ARG A 39 -6.38 32.26 -16.81
C ARG A 39 -7.88 32.37 -16.57
N PHE A 40 -8.57 31.23 -16.59
CA PHE A 40 -10.00 31.19 -16.31
C PHE A 40 -10.30 31.58 -14.85
N VAL A 41 -9.57 31.04 -13.87
CA VAL A 41 -9.69 31.45 -12.46
C VAL A 41 -9.39 32.94 -12.25
N GLU A 42 -8.37 33.49 -12.92
CA GLU A 42 -8.04 34.91 -12.84
C GLU A 42 -9.17 35.81 -13.36
N GLY A 43 -9.77 35.45 -14.50
CA GLY A 43 -10.93 36.15 -15.04
C GLY A 43 -12.13 36.13 -14.10
N LEU A 44 -12.39 34.98 -13.46
CA LEU A 44 -13.46 34.83 -12.47
C LEU A 44 -13.19 35.62 -11.19
N ALA A 45 -11.95 35.62 -10.70
CA ALA A 45 -11.55 36.36 -9.51
C ALA A 45 -11.70 37.88 -9.71
N ALA A 46 -11.56 38.37 -10.94
CA ALA A 46 -11.82 39.76 -11.29
C ALA A 46 -13.32 40.12 -11.39
N SER A 47 -14.22 39.13 -11.43
CA SER A 47 -15.66 39.33 -11.50
C SER A 47 -16.28 39.65 -10.13
N ALA A 48 -17.46 40.26 -10.14
CA ALA A 48 -18.24 40.55 -8.93
C ALA A 48 -19.00 39.32 -8.39
N THR A 49 -18.97 38.19 -9.08
CA THR A 49 -19.72 36.99 -8.73
C THR A 49 -19.02 36.22 -7.59
N PRO A 50 -19.72 35.93 -6.47
CA PRO A 50 -19.19 35.06 -5.41
C PRO A 50 -19.00 33.63 -5.92
N ILE A 51 -17.81 33.06 -5.72
CA ILE A 51 -17.43 31.71 -6.16
C ILE A 51 -16.68 31.02 -5.03
N TYR A 52 -17.19 29.84 -4.64
CA TYR A 52 -16.67 29.03 -3.54
C TYR A 52 -15.16 28.83 -3.60
N GLY A 53 -14.44 29.18 -2.53
CA GLY A 53 -12.99 28.98 -2.42
C GLY A 53 -12.12 29.83 -3.36
N ILE A 54 -12.72 30.66 -4.22
CA ILE A 54 -12.03 31.62 -5.11
C ILE A 54 -12.23 33.05 -4.59
N THR A 55 -13.49 33.45 -4.39
CA THR A 55 -13.87 34.79 -3.89
C THR A 55 -14.66 34.74 -2.58
N THR A 56 -14.90 33.55 -2.03
CA THR A 56 -15.55 33.34 -0.72
C THR A 56 -14.74 32.43 0.21
N GLY A 57 -15.16 32.32 1.47
CA GLY A 57 -14.62 31.35 2.44
C GLY A 57 -14.90 29.89 2.08
N VAL A 58 -14.50 28.96 2.95
CA VAL A 58 -14.62 27.50 2.75
C VAL A 58 -15.51 26.83 3.82
N GLY A 59 -16.02 25.64 3.53
CA GLY A 59 -16.84 24.87 4.47
C GLY A 59 -18.08 25.65 4.93
N LYS A 60 -18.26 25.78 6.25
CA LYS A 60 -19.38 26.55 6.84
C LYS A 60 -19.33 28.05 6.52
N LEU A 61 -18.18 28.58 6.14
CA LEU A 61 -17.94 29.99 5.83
C LEU A 61 -18.11 30.32 4.33
N LYS A 62 -18.70 29.40 3.54
CA LYS A 62 -18.88 29.52 2.08
C LYS A 62 -19.63 30.77 1.62
N ASP A 63 -20.48 31.34 2.48
CA ASP A 63 -21.32 32.51 2.17
C ASP A 63 -20.64 33.86 2.48
N VAL A 64 -19.40 33.85 2.98
CA VAL A 64 -18.62 35.06 3.30
C VAL A 64 -17.77 35.47 2.10
N VAL A 65 -18.01 36.66 1.54
CA VAL A 65 -17.24 37.22 0.42
C VAL A 65 -15.91 37.80 0.91
N ILE A 66 -14.82 37.51 0.18
CA ILE A 66 -13.44 37.88 0.54
C ILE A 66 -12.91 38.97 -0.42
N PRO A 67 -12.54 40.15 0.11
CA PRO A 67 -11.97 41.23 -0.68
C PRO A 67 -10.69 40.82 -1.42
N PRO A 68 -10.43 41.32 -2.65
CA PRO A 68 -9.24 40.94 -3.42
C PRO A 68 -7.90 41.05 -2.66
N ALA A 69 -7.75 42.07 -1.82
CA ALA A 69 -6.54 42.30 -1.02
C ALA A 69 -6.27 41.21 0.04
N GLU A 70 -7.31 40.52 0.50
CA GLU A 70 -7.23 39.50 1.56
C GLU A 70 -7.12 38.07 1.01
N ARG A 71 -7.28 37.88 -0.31
CA ARG A 71 -7.37 36.53 -0.90
C ARG A 71 -6.08 35.72 -0.78
N ALA A 72 -4.92 36.35 -0.92
CA ALA A 72 -3.63 35.67 -0.74
C ALA A 72 -3.43 35.24 0.72
N GLU A 73 -3.78 36.12 1.66
CA GLU A 73 -3.74 35.83 3.09
C GLU A 73 -4.70 34.69 3.45
N LEU A 74 -5.92 34.68 2.87
CA LEU A 74 -6.86 33.56 3.04
C LEU A 74 -6.22 32.23 2.67
N GLN A 75 -5.56 32.12 1.51
CA GLN A 75 -4.95 30.85 1.08
C GLN A 75 -3.85 30.40 2.04
N ARG A 76 -3.01 31.33 2.51
CA ARG A 76 -1.98 31.03 3.52
C ARG A 76 -2.62 30.57 4.84
N ASN A 77 -3.66 31.28 5.31
CA ASN A 77 -4.33 30.96 6.56
C ASN A 77 -5.06 29.61 6.50
N LEU A 78 -5.63 29.24 5.35
CA LEU A 78 -6.17 27.89 5.12
C LEU A 78 -5.10 26.82 5.32
N VAL A 79 -3.94 26.96 4.69
CA VAL A 79 -2.82 26.00 4.86
C VAL A 79 -2.44 25.86 6.34
N LEU A 80 -2.22 26.97 7.04
CA LEU A 80 -1.74 26.94 8.42
C LEU A 80 -2.77 26.40 9.42
N SER A 81 -4.02 26.83 9.29
CA SER A 81 -5.11 26.39 10.17
C SER A 81 -5.43 24.90 10.02
N HIS A 82 -5.23 24.34 8.82
CA HIS A 82 -5.54 22.93 8.53
C HIS A 82 -4.33 22.01 8.77
N ALA A 83 -3.11 22.55 8.92
CA ALA A 83 -1.90 21.78 9.25
C ALA A 83 -1.86 21.34 10.74
N GLY A 84 -2.99 20.79 11.24
CA GLY A 84 -3.20 20.36 12.62
C GLY A 84 -3.01 18.86 12.87
N GLY A 85 -2.37 18.14 11.95
CA GLY A 85 -2.18 16.69 12.03
C GLY A 85 -1.38 16.22 13.24
N VAL A 86 -1.63 14.98 13.67
CA VAL A 86 -1.00 14.35 14.84
C VAL A 86 -0.54 12.92 14.53
N GLY A 87 0.08 12.26 15.50
CA GLY A 87 0.54 10.87 15.37
C GLY A 87 1.96 10.74 14.82
N ALA A 88 2.31 9.52 14.42
CA ALA A 88 3.61 9.23 13.84
C ALA A 88 3.75 9.93 12.46
N PRO A 89 4.98 10.29 12.04
CA PRO A 89 5.20 10.82 10.71
C PRO A 89 5.00 9.73 9.65
N LEU A 90 4.48 10.13 8.50
CA LEU A 90 4.56 9.34 7.27
C LEU A 90 6.02 9.11 6.89
N GLY A 91 6.30 7.92 6.34
CA GLY A 91 7.58 7.53 5.79
C GLY A 91 7.90 8.26 4.48
N GLU A 92 9.17 8.22 4.07
CA GLU A 92 9.64 8.90 2.84
C GLU A 92 8.89 8.43 1.60
N GLU A 93 8.73 7.12 1.40
CA GLU A 93 8.02 6.58 0.23
C GLU A 93 6.56 7.05 0.18
N GLU A 94 5.91 7.20 1.33
CA GLU A 94 4.51 7.62 1.44
C GLU A 94 4.39 9.10 1.07
N VAL A 95 5.21 9.96 1.68
CA VAL A 95 5.21 11.41 1.37
C VAL A 95 5.52 11.65 -0.10
N ARG A 96 6.48 10.92 -0.67
CA ARG A 96 6.82 11.01 -2.10
C ARG A 96 5.64 10.59 -2.99
N ALA A 97 4.93 9.52 -2.65
CA ALA A 97 3.73 9.12 -3.36
C ALA A 97 2.62 10.19 -3.25
N VAL A 98 2.38 10.76 -2.07
CA VAL A 98 1.39 11.83 -1.87
C VAL A 98 1.71 13.04 -2.75
N MET A 99 2.95 13.51 -2.73
CA MET A 99 3.38 14.66 -3.54
C MET A 99 3.27 14.40 -5.04
N LEU A 100 3.61 13.18 -5.50
CA LEU A 100 3.47 12.79 -6.90
C LEU A 100 2.00 12.83 -7.34
N LEU A 101 1.12 12.22 -6.56
CA LEU A 101 -0.30 12.12 -6.89
C LEU A 101 -0.97 13.50 -6.85
N LEU A 102 -0.62 14.34 -5.88
CA LEU A 102 -1.06 15.73 -5.82
C LEU A 102 -0.61 16.50 -7.07
N ALA A 103 0.66 16.40 -7.46
CA ALA A 103 1.16 17.05 -8.66
C ALA A 103 0.47 16.55 -9.94
N ALA A 104 0.25 15.23 -10.06
CA ALA A 104 -0.42 14.62 -11.20
C ALA A 104 -1.89 15.04 -11.34
N SER A 105 -2.62 15.09 -10.22
CA SER A 105 -4.00 15.56 -10.17
C SER A 105 -4.12 17.01 -10.61
N LEU A 106 -3.31 17.90 -10.03
CA LEU A 106 -3.28 19.32 -10.37
C LEU A 106 -2.89 19.56 -11.84
N ALA A 107 -1.93 18.80 -12.36
CA ALA A 107 -1.43 18.91 -13.73
C ALA A 107 -2.51 18.68 -14.80
N ARG A 108 -3.62 18.01 -14.46
CA ARG A 108 -4.75 17.80 -15.38
C ARG A 108 -5.52 19.09 -15.69
N GLY A 109 -5.25 20.18 -14.97
CA GLY A 109 -5.70 21.54 -15.32
C GLY A 109 -7.12 21.90 -14.86
N ALA A 110 -7.86 20.95 -14.28
CA ALA A 110 -9.21 21.20 -13.76
C ALA A 110 -9.23 21.85 -12.36
N SER A 111 -8.06 22.05 -11.74
CA SER A 111 -7.92 22.63 -10.40
C SER A 111 -7.58 24.14 -10.40
N GLY A 112 -7.26 24.73 -11.57
CA GLY A 112 -7.06 26.19 -11.68
C GLY A 112 -5.84 26.79 -10.96
N VAL A 113 -4.84 25.96 -10.64
CA VAL A 113 -3.57 26.40 -10.04
C VAL A 113 -2.58 26.92 -11.08
N ARG A 114 -1.59 27.73 -10.67
CA ARG A 114 -0.49 28.13 -11.57
C ARG A 114 0.42 26.95 -11.88
N PRO A 115 1.07 26.93 -13.07
CA PRO A 115 2.15 25.98 -13.38
C PRO A 115 3.24 25.92 -12.31
N ALA A 116 3.60 27.08 -11.74
CA ALA A 116 4.61 27.19 -10.69
C ALA A 116 4.32 26.33 -9.45
N VAL A 117 3.05 26.06 -9.12
CA VAL A 117 2.67 25.19 -7.99
C VAL A 117 3.08 23.75 -8.27
N VAL A 118 2.71 23.23 -9.46
CA VAL A 118 3.06 21.87 -9.89
C VAL A 118 4.57 21.75 -10.06
N GLU A 119 5.21 22.72 -10.70
CA GLU A 119 6.66 22.75 -10.88
C GLU A 119 7.42 22.74 -9.54
N THR A 120 6.93 23.46 -8.53
CA THR A 120 7.55 23.47 -7.19
C THR A 120 7.37 22.12 -6.49
N LEU A 121 6.19 21.50 -6.58
CA LEU A 121 5.96 20.13 -6.07
C LEU A 121 6.95 19.13 -6.68
N LEU A 122 7.10 19.16 -8.02
CA LEU A 122 8.03 18.29 -8.74
C LEU A 122 9.49 18.60 -8.39
N ALA A 123 9.84 19.87 -8.24
CA ALA A 123 11.19 20.27 -7.84
C ALA A 123 11.51 19.79 -6.42
N CYS A 124 10.57 19.89 -5.46
CA CYS A 124 10.72 19.33 -4.13
C CYS A 124 10.90 17.81 -4.18
N LEU A 125 10.09 17.09 -4.98
CA LEU A 125 10.22 15.64 -5.17
C LEU A 125 11.59 15.22 -5.73
N ASN A 126 12.06 15.90 -6.78
CA ASN A 126 13.31 15.60 -7.45
C ASN A 126 14.54 15.99 -6.61
N ARG A 127 14.45 17.11 -5.87
CA ARG A 127 15.52 17.58 -4.97
C ARG A 127 15.43 17.00 -3.56
N ARG A 128 14.51 16.05 -3.33
CA ARG A 128 14.30 15.35 -2.05
C ARG A 128 14.02 16.28 -0.86
N VAL A 129 13.29 17.36 -1.10
CA VAL A 129 12.65 18.12 -0.02
C VAL A 129 11.45 17.31 0.44
N GLN A 130 11.54 16.69 1.61
CA GLN A 130 10.49 15.83 2.16
C GLN A 130 9.74 16.58 3.27
N PRO A 131 8.48 17.00 3.06
CA PRO A 131 7.64 17.54 4.12
C PRO A 131 7.53 16.60 5.32
N PHE A 132 7.52 17.15 6.53
CA PHE A 132 7.09 16.41 7.72
C PHE A 132 5.56 16.35 7.73
N VAL A 133 5.00 15.15 7.61
CA VAL A 133 3.54 14.96 7.56
C VAL A 133 3.12 13.97 8.63
N PRO A 134 2.39 14.40 9.68
CA PRO A 134 1.76 13.49 10.62
C PRO A 134 0.69 12.65 9.92
N GLU A 135 0.59 11.37 10.29
CA GLU A 135 -0.30 10.43 9.59
C GLU A 135 -1.78 10.56 9.95
N GLN A 136 -2.14 11.19 11.08
CA GLN A 136 -3.51 11.25 11.59
C GLN A 136 -4.14 12.64 11.47
N GLY A 137 -5.44 12.67 11.17
CA GLY A 137 -6.27 13.88 11.13
C GLY A 137 -7.23 13.96 9.94
N SER A 138 -7.03 13.15 8.90
CA SER A 138 -7.98 13.08 7.77
C SER A 138 -9.20 12.22 8.12
N VAL A 139 -10.40 12.74 7.83
CA VAL A 139 -11.67 11.99 7.81
C VAL A 139 -12.03 11.48 6.42
N GLY A 140 -11.22 11.79 5.40
CA GLY A 140 -11.32 11.26 4.04
C GLY A 140 -12.51 11.74 3.20
N SER A 141 -13.19 12.84 3.58
CA SER A 141 -14.45 13.25 2.94
C SER A 141 -14.62 14.71 2.59
N SER A 142 -13.67 15.55 2.98
CA SER A 142 -13.40 16.85 2.35
C SER A 142 -12.03 16.84 1.70
N GLY A 143 -11.59 15.65 1.28
CA GLY A 143 -10.20 15.35 0.95
C GLY A 143 -9.35 15.08 2.19
N ASP A 144 -8.10 14.73 1.97
CA ASP A 144 -7.07 14.52 2.98
C ASP A 144 -6.50 15.85 3.48
N LEU A 145 -7.40 16.77 3.89
CA LEU A 145 -7.11 18.18 4.20
C LEU A 145 -5.90 18.33 5.12
N VAL A 146 -5.91 17.62 6.24
CA VAL A 146 -4.93 17.81 7.31
C VAL A 146 -3.53 17.36 6.87
N PRO A 147 -3.32 16.14 6.34
CA PRO A 147 -2.00 15.73 5.84
C PRO A 147 -1.53 16.54 4.62
N LEU A 148 -2.44 16.92 3.72
CA LEU A 148 -2.10 17.74 2.56
C LEU A 148 -1.77 19.19 2.95
N ALA A 149 -2.34 19.71 4.05
CA ALA A 149 -1.97 21.00 4.61
C ALA A 149 -0.53 21.03 5.11
N HIS A 150 -0.02 19.94 5.68
CA HIS A 150 1.41 19.83 6.05
C HIS A 150 2.33 19.83 4.83
N VAL A 151 1.92 19.16 3.74
CA VAL A 151 2.64 19.24 2.46
C VAL A 151 2.64 20.68 1.94
N ALA A 152 1.48 21.33 1.88
CA ALA A 152 1.33 22.70 1.41
C ALA A 152 2.09 23.71 2.29
N ALA A 153 2.10 23.52 3.61
CA ALA A 153 2.87 24.35 4.55
C ALA A 153 4.35 24.32 4.19
N CYS A 154 4.90 23.13 3.93
CA CYS A 154 6.28 23.00 3.49
C CYS A 154 6.56 23.78 2.19
N LEU A 155 5.64 23.75 1.20
CA LEU A 155 5.82 24.45 -0.08
C LEU A 155 5.84 25.97 0.06
N ILE A 156 5.15 26.53 1.07
CA ILE A 156 5.15 27.96 1.37
C ILE A 156 6.23 28.38 2.38
N GLY A 157 7.12 27.45 2.77
CA GLY A 157 8.21 27.69 3.72
C GLY A 157 7.82 27.62 5.20
N GLU A 158 6.61 27.16 5.49
CA GLU A 158 6.06 27.00 6.83
C GLU A 158 6.12 25.53 7.30
N GLY A 159 5.99 25.31 8.61
CA GLY A 159 6.10 23.97 9.17
C GLY A 159 7.52 23.39 9.08
N GLU A 160 7.61 22.07 8.89
CA GLU A 160 8.86 21.32 8.97
C GLU A 160 9.06 20.38 7.78
N ALA A 161 10.31 20.05 7.52
CA ALA A 161 10.73 19.08 6.53
C ALA A 161 11.83 18.19 7.10
N TRP A 162 12.02 17.02 6.49
CA TRP A 162 13.15 16.14 6.73
C TRP A 162 14.32 16.55 5.82
N LEU A 163 15.49 16.63 6.44
CA LEU A 163 16.76 16.88 5.75
C LEU A 163 17.85 16.09 6.46
N ASP A 164 18.57 15.23 5.73
CA ASP A 164 19.64 14.39 6.25
C ASP A 164 19.25 13.61 7.53
N GLY A 165 18.01 13.09 7.55
CA GLY A 165 17.45 12.35 8.69
C GLY A 165 17.04 13.20 9.89
N ARG A 166 17.04 14.53 9.78
CA ARG A 166 16.65 15.46 10.86
C ARG A 166 15.45 16.30 10.45
N ARG A 167 14.62 16.65 11.44
CA ARG A 167 13.56 17.65 11.27
C ARG A 167 14.18 19.05 11.30
N VAL A 168 13.86 19.84 10.29
CA VAL A 168 14.28 21.23 10.15
C VAL A 168 13.09 22.09 9.73
N PRO A 169 13.12 23.42 9.96
CA PRO A 169 12.11 24.31 9.41
C PRO A 169 12.03 24.17 7.88
N ALA A 170 10.83 24.13 7.31
CA ALA A 170 10.66 23.92 5.86
C ALA A 170 11.38 24.98 5.01
N ARG A 171 11.38 26.24 5.44
CA ARG A 171 12.17 27.33 4.82
C ARG A 171 13.66 27.00 4.66
N GLU A 172 14.25 26.28 5.62
CA GLU A 172 15.66 25.89 5.56
C GLU A 172 15.86 24.80 4.51
N ALA A 173 14.99 23.78 4.49
CA ALA A 173 15.05 22.71 3.50
C ALA A 173 14.87 23.25 2.07
N LEU A 174 13.90 24.14 1.85
CA LEU A 174 13.70 24.81 0.57
C LEU A 174 14.92 25.65 0.16
N ALA A 175 15.47 26.47 1.07
CA ALA A 175 16.63 27.29 0.77
C ALA A 175 17.86 26.45 0.38
N ARG A 176 18.13 25.35 1.10
CA ARG A 176 19.22 24.43 0.76
C ARG A 176 18.98 23.72 -0.58
N ALA A 177 17.74 23.42 -0.91
CA ALA A 177 17.38 22.89 -2.21
C ALA A 177 17.36 23.96 -3.31
N GLY A 178 17.63 25.24 -3.02
CA GLY A 178 17.59 26.33 -3.99
C GLY A 178 16.18 26.62 -4.52
N LEU A 179 15.17 26.52 -3.65
CA LEU A 179 13.76 26.77 -3.94
C LEU A 179 13.26 27.96 -3.09
N PRO A 180 12.63 29.00 -3.69
CA PRO A 180 12.27 30.22 -2.98
C PRO A 180 10.99 30.11 -2.11
N GLY A 181 10.27 29.00 -2.17
CA GLY A 181 8.93 28.87 -1.56
C GLY A 181 7.83 29.55 -2.37
N LEU A 182 6.59 29.12 -2.19
CA LEU A 182 5.42 29.64 -2.89
C LEU A 182 4.72 30.75 -2.09
N VAL A 183 4.28 31.79 -2.79
CA VAL A 183 3.23 32.70 -2.30
C VAL A 183 1.94 32.32 -3.03
N LEU A 184 0.96 31.81 -2.29
CA LEU A 184 -0.27 31.26 -2.88
C LEU A 184 -1.22 32.35 -3.37
N GLU A 185 -1.84 32.10 -4.52
CA GLU A 185 -2.89 32.92 -5.12
C GLU A 185 -4.26 32.27 -4.98
N ALA A 186 -5.33 33.01 -5.31
CA ALA A 186 -6.71 32.54 -5.20
C ALA A 186 -6.90 31.11 -5.74
N LYS A 187 -7.62 30.28 -4.96
CA LYS A 187 -7.86 28.84 -5.11
C LYS A 187 -6.69 27.91 -4.77
N GLU A 188 -5.44 28.35 -4.80
CA GLU A 188 -4.29 27.43 -4.73
C GLU A 188 -4.12 26.73 -3.38
N GLY A 189 -4.43 27.41 -2.27
CA GLY A 189 -4.45 26.79 -0.94
C GLY A 189 -5.48 25.67 -0.88
N LEU A 190 -6.71 25.94 -1.33
CA LEU A 190 -7.76 24.91 -1.35
C LEU A 190 -7.40 23.74 -2.27
N ALA A 191 -6.88 24.01 -3.47
CA ALA A 191 -6.51 22.98 -4.45
C ALA A 191 -5.37 22.07 -3.94
N LEU A 192 -4.46 22.59 -3.13
CA LEU A 192 -3.39 21.80 -2.51
C LEU A 192 -3.90 20.88 -1.39
N LEU A 193 -4.94 21.30 -0.67
CA LEU A 193 -5.46 20.60 0.51
C LEU A 193 -6.58 19.60 0.17
N ASN A 194 -7.38 19.88 -0.86
CA ASN A 194 -8.61 19.16 -1.14
C ASN A 194 -8.37 18.04 -2.17
N GLY A 195 -8.55 16.79 -1.75
CA GLY A 195 -8.48 15.61 -2.61
C GLY A 195 -8.07 14.33 -1.89
N THR A 196 -8.12 13.18 -2.55
CA THR A 196 -7.92 11.84 -1.97
C THR A 196 -6.46 11.37 -2.00
N HIS A 197 -5.50 12.30 -2.14
CA HIS A 197 -4.12 11.98 -2.51
C HIS A 197 -3.36 11.15 -1.45
N LEU A 198 -3.65 11.31 -0.16
CA LEU A 198 -3.03 10.49 0.89
C LEU A 198 -3.53 9.06 0.82
N MET A 199 -4.84 8.88 0.88
CA MET A 199 -5.42 7.54 0.86
C MET A 199 -5.09 6.80 -0.44
N THR A 200 -5.09 7.47 -1.60
CA THR A 200 -4.72 6.88 -2.89
C THR A 200 -3.22 6.55 -2.94
N ALA A 201 -2.34 7.39 -2.38
CA ALA A 201 -0.91 7.10 -2.31
C ALA A 201 -0.62 5.84 -1.48
N LEU A 202 -1.18 5.77 -0.27
CA LEU A 202 -1.05 4.61 0.60
C LEU A 202 -1.67 3.36 -0.04
N ALA A 203 -2.81 3.49 -0.71
CA ALA A 203 -3.46 2.42 -1.43
C ALA A 203 -2.61 1.89 -2.60
N ALA A 204 -2.00 2.77 -3.39
CA ALA A 204 -1.14 2.39 -4.51
C ALA A 204 0.09 1.59 -4.05
N LEU A 205 0.75 2.04 -2.98
CA LEU A 205 1.86 1.31 -2.36
C LEU A 205 1.38 -0.03 -1.80
N ALA A 206 0.24 -0.04 -1.09
CA ALA A 206 -0.35 -1.23 -0.50
C ALA A 206 -0.73 -2.29 -1.54
N VAL A 207 -1.39 -1.91 -2.64
CA VAL A 207 -1.75 -2.80 -3.75
C VAL A 207 -0.49 -3.37 -4.40
N THR A 208 0.53 -2.53 -4.63
CA THR A 208 1.81 -2.94 -5.22
C THR A 208 2.51 -4.00 -4.36
N ASP A 209 2.48 -3.83 -3.05
CA ASP A 209 3.03 -4.81 -2.10
C ASP A 209 2.20 -6.09 -2.03
N ALA A 210 0.87 -5.95 -1.95
CA ALA A 210 -0.04 -7.09 -1.90
C ALA A 210 0.10 -7.99 -3.14
N LEU A 211 0.33 -7.42 -4.33
CA LEU A 211 0.61 -8.17 -5.57
C LEU A 211 1.84 -9.08 -5.45
N ARG A 212 2.85 -8.70 -4.65
CA ARG A 212 4.02 -9.56 -4.36
C ARG A 212 3.70 -10.57 -3.28
N LEU A 213 3.01 -10.16 -2.22
CA LEU A 213 2.71 -11.00 -1.06
C LEU A 213 1.79 -12.17 -1.40
N VAL A 214 0.79 -11.99 -2.27
CA VAL A 214 -0.09 -13.10 -2.68
C VAL A 214 0.66 -14.18 -3.47
N ARG A 215 1.67 -13.80 -4.27
CA ARG A 215 2.56 -14.75 -4.95
C ARG A 215 3.50 -15.44 -3.98
N LEU A 216 4.07 -14.68 -3.03
CA LEU A 216 4.93 -15.24 -2.01
C LEU A 216 4.18 -16.20 -1.06
N ALA A 217 2.89 -15.96 -0.80
CA ALA A 217 2.04 -16.87 -0.05
C ALA A 217 1.84 -18.22 -0.75
N ASP A 218 1.74 -18.24 -2.08
CA ASP A 218 1.72 -19.50 -2.85
C ASP A 218 3.08 -20.22 -2.73
N VAL A 219 4.21 -19.48 -2.77
CA VAL A 219 5.56 -20.05 -2.57
C VAL A 219 5.71 -20.68 -1.19
N ALA A 220 5.39 -19.93 -0.13
CA ALA A 220 5.46 -20.42 1.24
C ALA A 220 4.50 -21.62 1.45
N GLY A 221 3.29 -21.54 0.92
CA GLY A 221 2.31 -22.61 0.95
C GLY A 221 2.77 -23.90 0.24
N ALA A 222 3.44 -23.78 -0.91
CA ALA A 222 4.04 -24.92 -1.61
C ALA A 222 5.15 -25.58 -0.79
N MET A 223 6.05 -24.78 -0.18
CA MET A 223 7.09 -25.31 0.71
C MET A 223 6.47 -26.05 1.91
N SER A 224 5.46 -25.45 2.54
CA SER A 224 4.72 -26.05 3.66
C SER A 224 4.00 -27.33 3.26
N LEU A 225 3.34 -27.36 2.10
CA LEU A 225 2.68 -28.56 1.58
C LEU A 225 3.67 -29.71 1.43
N GLU A 226 4.81 -29.45 0.78
CA GLU A 226 5.81 -30.50 0.55
C GLU A 226 6.45 -30.96 1.85
N ALA A 227 6.82 -30.04 2.74
CA ALA A 227 7.37 -30.38 4.05
C ALA A 227 6.40 -31.23 4.90
N LEU A 228 5.10 -30.97 4.79
CA LEU A 228 4.02 -31.74 5.42
C LEU A 228 3.59 -32.95 4.60
N MET A 229 4.40 -33.37 3.61
CA MET A 229 4.12 -34.51 2.75
C MET A 229 2.67 -34.47 2.23
N GLY A 230 2.20 -33.31 1.77
CA GLY A 230 0.86 -33.10 1.23
C GLY A 230 0.76 -33.43 -0.27
N THR A 231 -0.47 -33.60 -0.75
CA THR A 231 -0.75 -33.90 -2.16
C THR A 231 -1.08 -32.64 -2.97
N ASN A 232 -0.57 -32.57 -4.20
CA ASN A 232 -0.94 -31.53 -5.16
C ASN A 232 -2.17 -31.90 -6.01
N ALA A 233 -2.80 -33.06 -5.79
CA ALA A 233 -4.04 -33.45 -6.47
C ALA A 233 -5.19 -32.45 -6.23
N ALA A 234 -5.19 -31.80 -5.06
CA ALA A 234 -6.12 -30.73 -4.73
C ALA A 234 -6.02 -29.50 -5.65
N PHE A 235 -4.93 -29.37 -6.40
CA PHE A 235 -4.66 -28.24 -7.29
C PHE A 235 -4.91 -28.57 -8.77
N ASP A 236 -5.46 -29.75 -9.06
CA ASP A 236 -5.79 -30.19 -10.42
C ASP A 236 -6.66 -29.14 -11.13
N GLU A 237 -6.25 -28.77 -12.34
CA GLU A 237 -6.89 -27.70 -13.10
C GLU A 237 -8.39 -27.96 -13.34
N ARG A 238 -8.80 -29.23 -13.48
CA ARG A 238 -10.20 -29.59 -13.71
C ARG A 238 -11.08 -29.19 -12.53
N ILE A 239 -10.60 -29.32 -11.29
CA ILE A 239 -11.33 -28.90 -10.10
C ILE A 239 -11.60 -27.39 -10.15
N HIS A 240 -10.58 -26.60 -10.51
CA HIS A 240 -10.69 -25.15 -10.47
C HIS A 240 -11.39 -24.56 -11.70
N ARG A 241 -11.35 -25.23 -12.85
CA ARG A 241 -12.18 -24.85 -14.01
C ARG A 241 -13.68 -25.02 -13.74
N LEU A 242 -14.08 -25.97 -12.88
CA LEU A 242 -15.47 -26.13 -12.44
C LEU A 242 -15.94 -25.02 -11.48
N ARG A 243 -15.01 -24.26 -10.88
CA ARG A 243 -15.29 -23.08 -10.05
C ARG A 243 -14.33 -21.93 -10.42
N PRO A 244 -14.58 -21.23 -11.55
CA PRO A 244 -13.57 -20.46 -12.28
C PRO A 244 -13.38 -19.03 -11.74
N HIS A 245 -13.22 -18.87 -10.42
CA HIS A 245 -12.79 -17.57 -9.87
C HIS A 245 -11.34 -17.29 -10.33
N PRO A 246 -11.04 -16.14 -10.96
CA PRO A 246 -9.71 -15.81 -11.48
C PRO A 246 -8.58 -15.99 -10.46
N GLY A 247 -8.77 -15.50 -9.24
CA GLY A 247 -7.76 -15.64 -8.17
C GLY A 247 -7.51 -17.11 -7.80
N GLN A 248 -8.56 -17.93 -7.77
CA GLN A 248 -8.47 -19.36 -7.46
C GLN A 248 -7.72 -20.12 -8.56
N LEU A 249 -8.02 -19.82 -9.83
CA LEU A 249 -7.33 -20.40 -10.98
C LEU A 249 -5.83 -20.05 -10.95
N ALA A 250 -5.48 -18.79 -10.66
CA ALA A 250 -4.11 -18.32 -10.56
C ALA A 250 -3.33 -19.04 -9.44
N SER A 251 -3.88 -19.10 -8.23
CA SER A 251 -3.21 -19.78 -7.10
C SER A 251 -3.04 -21.28 -7.37
N ALA A 252 -4.06 -21.97 -7.89
CA ALA A 252 -3.93 -23.38 -8.28
C ALA A 252 -2.84 -23.61 -9.33
N ALA A 253 -2.77 -22.76 -10.36
CA ALA A 253 -1.75 -22.85 -11.40
C ALA A 253 -0.35 -22.62 -10.83
N ASN A 254 -0.18 -21.63 -9.95
CA ASN A 254 1.08 -21.37 -9.26
C ASN A 254 1.51 -22.57 -8.41
N LEU A 255 0.62 -23.10 -7.56
CA LEU A 255 0.91 -24.24 -6.69
C LEU A 255 1.29 -25.51 -7.46
N ARG A 256 0.64 -25.79 -8.60
CA ARG A 256 1.06 -26.89 -9.50
C ARG A 256 2.46 -26.68 -10.06
N ARG A 257 2.80 -25.46 -10.51
CA ARG A 257 4.13 -25.13 -11.05
C ARG A 257 5.22 -25.19 -9.98
N LEU A 258 4.93 -24.70 -8.77
CA LEU A 258 5.86 -24.66 -7.65
C LEU A 258 6.26 -26.06 -7.17
N THR A 259 5.28 -26.97 -7.12
CA THR A 259 5.44 -28.35 -6.63
C THR A 259 5.77 -29.36 -7.73
N ALA A 260 5.98 -28.90 -8.97
CA ALA A 260 6.35 -29.76 -10.08
C ALA A 260 7.67 -30.50 -9.79
N GLU A 261 7.72 -31.78 -10.14
CA GLU A 261 8.88 -32.66 -9.95
C GLU A 261 9.28 -32.89 -8.48
N SER A 262 8.35 -32.70 -7.54
CA SER A 262 8.61 -32.98 -6.12
C SER A 262 8.81 -34.47 -5.84
N GLY A 263 10.02 -34.82 -5.40
CA GLY A 263 10.33 -36.15 -4.87
C GLY A 263 9.63 -36.44 -3.55
N ILE A 264 9.35 -35.41 -2.74
CA ILE A 264 8.59 -35.54 -1.49
C ILE A 264 7.14 -35.89 -1.78
N ILE A 265 6.49 -35.23 -2.75
CA ILE A 265 5.11 -35.58 -3.14
C ILE A 265 5.05 -36.98 -3.74
N ALA A 266 6.04 -37.32 -4.58
CA ALA A 266 6.12 -38.66 -5.17
C ALA A 266 6.26 -39.77 -4.11
N SER A 267 6.99 -39.53 -3.01
CA SER A 267 7.31 -40.56 -2.02
C SER A 267 6.11 -41.07 -1.21
N HIS A 268 4.96 -40.39 -1.26
CA HIS A 268 3.77 -40.76 -0.49
C HIS A 268 2.49 -40.81 -1.32
N ARG A 269 2.63 -40.92 -2.65
CA ARG A 269 1.49 -40.99 -3.58
C ARG A 269 0.50 -42.11 -3.25
N ASP A 270 1.02 -43.23 -2.74
CA ASP A 270 0.25 -44.42 -2.39
C ASP A 270 -0.01 -44.53 -0.87
N CYS A 271 0.10 -43.44 -0.12
CA CYS A 271 -0.17 -43.45 1.31
C CYS A 271 -1.68 -43.62 1.61
N THR A 272 -2.00 -44.06 2.82
CA THR A 272 -3.38 -44.29 3.26
C THR A 272 -4.20 -43.01 3.49
N ARG A 273 -3.56 -41.82 3.41
CA ARG A 273 -4.22 -40.55 3.68
C ARG A 273 -5.08 -40.13 2.51
N VAL A 274 -6.39 -40.07 2.74
CA VAL A 274 -7.38 -39.76 1.70
C VAL A 274 -7.42 -38.26 1.37
N GLN A 275 -7.27 -37.39 2.37
CA GLN A 275 -7.33 -35.93 2.18
C GLN A 275 -6.39 -35.20 3.13
N ASP A 276 -5.80 -34.10 2.64
CA ASP A 276 -5.08 -33.16 3.49
C ASP A 276 -6.03 -32.22 4.24
N ALA A 277 -5.52 -31.66 5.34
CA ALA A 277 -6.17 -30.60 6.09
C ALA A 277 -6.40 -29.35 5.22
N TYR A 278 -7.40 -28.54 5.57
CA TYR A 278 -7.83 -27.41 4.75
C TYR A 278 -6.75 -26.33 4.57
N SER A 279 -5.85 -26.14 5.53
CA SER A 279 -4.75 -25.17 5.39
C SER A 279 -3.79 -25.51 4.23
N LEU A 280 -3.78 -26.76 3.79
CA LEU A 280 -3.04 -27.25 2.63
C LEU A 280 -3.95 -27.38 1.40
N ARG A 281 -5.08 -28.06 1.56
CA ARG A 281 -5.97 -28.40 0.44
C ARG A 281 -6.76 -27.23 -0.12
N CYS A 282 -7.16 -26.29 0.74
CA CYS A 282 -8.00 -25.15 0.36
C CYS A 282 -7.20 -23.90 -0.01
N MET A 283 -5.87 -24.01 -0.22
CA MET A 283 -5.02 -22.88 -0.59
C MET A 283 -5.54 -22.13 -1.83
N PRO A 284 -5.88 -22.79 -2.96
CA PRO A 284 -6.41 -22.07 -4.11
C PRO A 284 -7.66 -21.23 -3.80
N GLN A 285 -8.57 -21.76 -3.00
CA GLN A 285 -9.83 -21.09 -2.66
C GLN A 285 -9.58 -19.88 -1.76
N VAL A 286 -8.70 -20.01 -0.75
CA VAL A 286 -8.45 -18.94 0.23
C VAL A 286 -7.47 -17.90 -0.30
N HIS A 287 -6.35 -18.32 -0.91
CA HIS A 287 -5.42 -17.41 -1.57
C HIS A 287 -6.10 -16.72 -2.76
N GLY A 288 -6.94 -17.45 -3.49
CA GLY A 288 -7.74 -16.91 -4.58
C GLY A 288 -8.72 -15.83 -4.12
N ALA A 289 -9.43 -16.03 -3.01
CA ALA A 289 -10.33 -15.01 -2.44
C ALA A 289 -9.58 -13.73 -2.04
N ALA A 290 -8.37 -13.84 -1.47
CA ALA A 290 -7.53 -12.68 -1.19
C ALA A 290 -7.11 -11.93 -2.48
N ARG A 291 -6.85 -12.68 -3.56
CA ARG A 291 -6.56 -12.10 -4.89
C ARG A 291 -7.77 -11.42 -5.52
N GLU A 292 -8.99 -11.89 -5.29
CA GLU A 292 -10.21 -11.18 -5.73
C GLU A 292 -10.36 -9.83 -5.01
N ALA A 293 -10.16 -9.80 -3.69
CA ALA A 293 -10.18 -8.56 -2.91
C ALA A 293 -9.10 -7.58 -3.39
N LEU A 294 -7.89 -8.08 -3.68
CA LEU A 294 -6.81 -7.30 -4.28
C LEU A 294 -7.16 -6.81 -5.68
N GLY A 295 -7.78 -7.64 -6.52
CA GLY A 295 -8.24 -7.24 -7.86
C GLY A 295 -9.24 -6.09 -7.81
N PHE A 296 -10.17 -6.13 -6.84
CA PHE A 296 -11.12 -5.04 -6.64
C PHE A 296 -10.43 -3.74 -6.20
N ALA A 297 -9.56 -3.81 -5.19
CA ALA A 297 -8.79 -2.65 -4.72
C ALA A 297 -7.92 -2.07 -5.83
N ARG A 298 -7.20 -2.91 -6.57
CA ARG A 298 -6.37 -2.50 -7.71
C ARG A 298 -7.17 -1.73 -8.75
N ALA A 299 -8.33 -2.26 -9.16
CA ALA A 299 -9.15 -1.61 -10.19
C ALA A 299 -9.67 -0.23 -9.75
N VAL A 300 -9.96 -0.04 -8.46
CA VAL A 300 -10.36 1.28 -7.93
C VAL A 300 -9.16 2.22 -7.88
N VAL A 301 -8.02 1.76 -7.35
CA VAL A 301 -6.80 2.56 -7.24
C VAL A 301 -6.30 3.01 -8.62
N GLU A 302 -6.29 2.13 -9.62
CA GLU A 302 -5.88 2.48 -10.99
C GLU A 302 -6.78 3.57 -11.62
N ARG A 303 -8.06 3.65 -11.25
CA ARG A 303 -8.93 4.76 -11.65
C ARG A 303 -8.58 6.05 -10.90
N GLU A 304 -8.39 5.94 -9.58
CA GLU A 304 -8.02 7.10 -8.74
C GLU A 304 -6.67 7.71 -9.11
N LEU A 305 -5.72 6.91 -9.61
CA LEU A 305 -4.46 7.42 -10.17
C LEU A 305 -4.67 8.30 -11.42
N GLY A 306 -5.86 8.29 -12.02
CA GLY A 306 -6.33 9.15 -13.10
C GLY A 306 -7.31 10.27 -12.69
N SER A 307 -7.77 10.30 -11.44
CA SER A 307 -8.85 11.19 -10.99
C SER A 307 -8.39 12.62 -10.70
N VAL A 308 -9.28 13.60 -10.90
CA VAL A 308 -9.14 14.93 -10.28
C VAL A 308 -10.10 14.98 -9.10
N SER A 309 -9.53 15.04 -7.90
CA SER A 309 -10.27 14.93 -6.64
C SER A 309 -10.44 16.25 -5.87
N ASP A 310 -9.90 17.37 -6.36
CA ASP A 310 -10.11 18.67 -5.71
C ASP A 310 -11.47 19.31 -6.07
N ASN A 311 -11.78 20.43 -5.42
CA ASN A 311 -13.02 21.16 -5.57
C ASN A 311 -12.83 22.65 -5.22
N PRO A 312 -13.54 23.57 -5.91
CA PRO A 312 -14.39 23.33 -7.08
C PRO A 312 -13.56 23.03 -8.33
N LEU A 313 -14.18 22.35 -9.29
CA LEU A 313 -13.55 22.04 -10.58
C LEU A 313 -13.81 23.16 -11.58
N VAL A 314 -12.81 23.45 -12.40
CA VAL A 314 -12.90 24.46 -13.47
C VAL A 314 -12.97 23.82 -14.85
N PHE A 315 -13.87 24.33 -15.68
CA PHE A 315 -14.09 23.89 -17.05
C PHE A 315 -13.98 25.10 -17.99
N PRO A 316 -12.75 25.53 -18.34
CA PRO A 316 -12.54 26.74 -19.13
C PRO A 316 -13.20 26.69 -20.50
N ALA A 317 -13.27 25.50 -21.13
CA ALA A 317 -13.92 25.31 -22.42
C ALA A 317 -15.43 25.58 -22.36
N ASP A 318 -16.05 25.31 -21.21
CA ASP A 318 -17.49 25.48 -20.98
C ASP A 318 -17.81 26.80 -20.26
N GLY A 319 -16.79 27.56 -19.86
CA GLY A 319 -16.95 28.76 -19.05
C GLY A 319 -17.55 28.49 -17.67
N ALA A 320 -17.36 27.28 -17.12
CA ALA A 320 -18.06 26.82 -15.92
C ALA A 320 -17.12 26.54 -14.73
N VAL A 321 -17.64 26.79 -13.52
CA VAL A 321 -17.08 26.30 -12.25
C VAL A 321 -18.13 25.45 -11.57
N LEU A 322 -17.81 24.19 -11.31
CA LEU A 322 -18.75 23.24 -10.71
C LEU A 322 -18.22 22.81 -9.35
N SER A 323 -19.08 22.97 -8.32
CA SER A 323 -18.83 22.39 -7.01
C SER A 323 -19.48 21.01 -6.94
N GLY A 324 -18.67 19.99 -6.69
CA GLY A 324 -19.10 18.61 -6.50
C GLY A 324 -18.49 18.02 -5.24
N GLY A 325 -18.27 16.70 -5.24
CA GLY A 325 -17.78 15.94 -4.08
C GLY A 325 -16.69 14.92 -4.43
N ASN A 326 -15.89 15.16 -5.49
CA ASN A 326 -14.83 14.23 -5.90
C ASN A 326 -13.75 14.00 -4.84
N PHE A 327 -13.67 14.87 -3.84
CA PHE A 327 -12.79 14.74 -2.68
C PHE A 327 -13.23 13.64 -1.69
N HIS A 328 -14.41 13.03 -1.88
CA HIS A 328 -14.98 12.06 -0.97
C HIS A 328 -14.46 10.64 -1.24
N GLY A 329 -13.64 10.12 -0.33
CA GLY A 329 -12.90 8.87 -0.46
C GLY A 329 -13.67 7.57 -0.19
N GLU A 330 -14.99 7.56 -0.31
CA GLU A 330 -15.83 6.41 0.10
C GLU A 330 -15.43 5.10 -0.59
N VAL A 331 -15.24 5.21 -1.91
CA VAL A 331 -14.85 4.06 -2.74
C VAL A 331 -13.49 3.49 -2.31
N LEU A 332 -12.56 4.36 -1.89
CA LEU A 332 -11.26 3.95 -1.38
C LEU A 332 -11.40 3.28 -0.02
N GLY A 333 -12.17 3.86 0.90
CA GLY A 333 -12.44 3.25 2.22
C GLY A 333 -12.95 1.81 2.09
N LEU A 334 -14.00 1.59 1.30
CA LEU A 334 -14.64 0.29 1.10
C LEU A 334 -13.67 -0.76 0.52
N VAL A 335 -12.89 -0.40 -0.49
CA VAL A 335 -11.97 -1.38 -1.11
C VAL A 335 -10.75 -1.68 -0.26
N LEU A 336 -10.25 -0.72 0.50
CA LEU A 336 -9.11 -0.92 1.39
C LEU A 336 -9.47 -1.79 2.58
N ASP A 337 -10.69 -1.62 3.13
CA ASP A 337 -11.23 -2.52 4.14
C ASP A 337 -11.47 -3.93 3.60
N THR A 338 -12.01 -4.04 2.38
CA THR A 338 -12.19 -5.33 1.71
C THR A 338 -10.85 -6.04 1.51
N LEU A 339 -9.80 -5.32 1.10
CA LEU A 339 -8.45 -5.86 0.96
C LEU A 339 -7.87 -6.28 2.32
N ALA A 340 -8.05 -5.50 3.38
CA ALA A 340 -7.63 -5.88 4.72
C ALA A 340 -8.30 -7.21 5.18
N ILE A 341 -9.60 -7.37 4.91
CA ILE A 341 -10.32 -8.62 5.20
C ILE A 341 -9.74 -9.80 4.40
N GLY A 342 -9.49 -9.62 3.10
CA GLY A 342 -8.89 -10.64 2.25
C GLY A 342 -7.50 -11.07 2.73
N LEU A 343 -6.65 -10.11 3.09
CA LEU A 343 -5.31 -10.36 3.62
C LEU A 343 -5.35 -11.02 5.01
N ALA A 344 -6.37 -10.74 5.83
CA ALA A 344 -6.56 -11.43 7.10
C ALA A 344 -6.78 -12.94 6.90
N GLN A 345 -7.55 -13.33 5.88
CA GLN A 345 -7.76 -14.75 5.56
C GLN A 345 -6.47 -15.40 5.05
N LEU A 346 -5.72 -14.73 4.18
CA LEU A 346 -4.42 -15.20 3.67
C LEU A 346 -3.40 -15.41 4.81
N THR A 347 -3.34 -14.47 5.74
CA THR A 347 -2.44 -14.52 6.90
C THR A 347 -2.84 -15.62 7.87
N GLY A 348 -4.15 -15.78 8.12
CA GLY A 348 -4.67 -16.82 8.98
C GLY A 348 -4.37 -18.23 8.45
N ILE A 349 -4.58 -18.49 7.16
CA ILE A 349 -4.28 -19.82 6.59
C ILE A 349 -2.77 -20.10 6.56
N ALA A 350 -1.92 -19.09 6.35
CA ALA A 350 -0.46 -19.21 6.43
C ALA A 350 0.00 -19.61 7.84
N GLU A 351 -0.51 -18.95 8.87
CA GLU A 351 -0.18 -19.29 10.25
C GLU A 351 -0.69 -20.70 10.63
N ARG A 352 -1.84 -21.14 10.11
CA ARG A 352 -2.27 -22.55 10.29
C ARG A 352 -1.31 -23.54 9.65
N ARG A 353 -0.55 -23.17 8.62
CA ARG A 353 0.53 -24.03 8.08
C ARG A 353 1.79 -23.96 8.94
N VAL A 354 2.13 -22.78 9.49
CA VAL A 354 3.20 -22.64 10.50
C VAL A 354 2.95 -23.56 11.70
N ASP A 355 1.74 -23.53 12.28
CA ASP A 355 1.36 -24.46 13.36
C ASP A 355 1.59 -25.92 12.97
N ARG A 356 1.07 -26.34 11.82
CA ARG A 356 1.21 -27.73 11.38
C ARG A 356 2.67 -28.17 11.22
N LEU A 357 3.55 -27.29 10.74
CA LEU A 357 4.97 -27.59 10.57
C LEU A 357 5.67 -27.85 11.90
N VAL A 358 5.37 -27.04 12.92
CA VAL A 358 6.04 -27.13 14.23
C VAL A 358 5.35 -28.11 15.19
N ASN A 359 4.10 -28.49 14.92
CA ASN A 359 3.28 -29.26 15.83
C ASN A 359 3.51 -30.78 15.67
N PRO A 360 3.98 -31.49 16.71
CA PRO A 360 4.27 -32.93 16.62
C PRO A 360 3.03 -33.80 16.33
N LEU A 361 1.82 -33.29 16.56
CA LEU A 361 0.57 -34.01 16.27
C LEU A 361 0.18 -33.95 14.80
N THR A 362 0.76 -33.05 14.01
CA THR A 362 0.30 -32.76 12.64
C THR A 362 1.41 -32.58 11.60
N SER A 363 2.68 -32.65 12.02
CA SER A 363 3.87 -32.38 11.20
C SER A 363 4.39 -33.58 10.41
N GLU A 364 3.63 -34.68 10.38
CA GLU A 364 3.94 -35.87 9.57
C GLU A 364 5.34 -36.44 9.87
N GLY A 365 5.61 -36.69 11.16
CA GLY A 365 6.85 -37.30 11.62
C GLY A 365 8.07 -36.37 11.65
N LEU A 366 7.90 -35.06 11.44
CA LEU A 366 8.97 -34.10 11.75
C LEU A 366 9.21 -34.03 13.27
N PRO A 367 10.45 -33.71 13.70
CA PRO A 367 10.73 -33.44 15.10
C PRO A 367 9.83 -32.32 15.65
N PRO A 368 9.37 -32.41 16.92
CA PRO A 368 8.62 -31.33 17.55
C PRO A 368 9.35 -30.00 17.42
N PHE A 369 8.62 -28.97 16.96
CA PHE A 369 9.13 -27.62 16.75
C PHE A 369 10.33 -27.51 15.78
N LEU A 370 10.51 -28.52 14.93
CA LEU A 370 11.58 -28.64 13.95
C LEU A 370 13.00 -28.64 14.56
N SER A 371 13.09 -29.05 15.83
CA SER A 371 14.36 -29.18 16.55
C SER A 371 14.89 -30.62 16.47
N PRO A 372 16.12 -30.84 15.97
CA PRO A 372 16.76 -32.16 15.99
C PRO A 372 16.98 -32.73 17.41
N HIS A 373 17.01 -31.87 18.43
CA HIS A 373 17.28 -32.23 19.83
C HIS A 373 16.22 -31.64 20.77
N GLY A 374 14.95 -32.02 20.54
CA GLY A 374 13.82 -31.55 21.34
C GLY A 374 13.98 -31.83 22.85
N GLY A 375 13.46 -30.92 23.68
CA GLY A 375 13.54 -30.98 25.14
C GLY A 375 14.62 -30.03 25.68
N LEU A 376 15.87 -30.18 25.23
CA LEU A 376 16.91 -29.19 25.50
C LEU A 376 16.75 -27.95 24.61
N HIS A 377 16.37 -28.18 23.34
CA HIS A 377 16.14 -27.11 22.36
C HIS A 377 14.64 -26.97 22.06
N SER A 378 14.17 -25.73 22.03
CA SER A 378 12.79 -25.35 21.72
C SER A 378 12.53 -25.16 20.23
N GLY A 379 13.58 -25.09 19.40
CA GLY A 379 13.46 -24.95 17.96
C GLY A 379 12.70 -23.67 17.57
N TYR A 380 11.73 -23.82 16.66
CA TYR A 380 10.90 -22.73 16.18
C TYR A 380 9.56 -22.58 16.93
N MET A 381 9.44 -23.13 18.14
CA MET A 381 8.23 -23.00 18.98
C MET A 381 7.76 -21.54 19.09
N LEU A 382 8.67 -20.63 19.43
CA LEU A 382 8.33 -19.22 19.63
C LEU A 382 8.07 -18.46 18.32
N ALA A 383 8.56 -18.96 17.18
CA ALA A 383 8.22 -18.38 15.88
C ALA A 383 6.71 -18.55 15.59
N GLN A 384 6.13 -19.69 15.96
CA GLN A 384 4.68 -19.89 15.88
C GLN A 384 3.92 -18.92 16.81
N TYR A 385 4.41 -18.68 18.03
CA TYR A 385 3.75 -17.79 18.99
C TYR A 385 3.67 -16.37 18.42
N VAL A 386 4.76 -15.91 17.82
CA VAL A 386 4.79 -14.63 17.12
C VAL A 386 3.77 -14.61 15.98
N ALA A 387 3.75 -15.63 15.11
CA ALA A 387 2.79 -15.69 14.01
C ALA A 387 1.33 -15.67 14.49
N ALA A 388 1.01 -16.42 15.55
CA ALA A 388 -0.32 -16.47 16.13
C ALA A 388 -0.77 -15.12 16.72
N ALA A 389 0.13 -14.41 17.43
CA ALA A 389 -0.15 -13.08 17.96
C ALA A 389 -0.42 -12.05 16.84
N LEU A 390 0.36 -12.10 15.76
CA LEU A 390 0.18 -11.21 14.60
C LEU A 390 -1.14 -11.48 13.87
N VAL A 391 -1.55 -12.75 13.76
CA VAL A 391 -2.87 -13.10 13.21
C VAL A 391 -4.00 -12.59 14.11
N ALA A 392 -3.84 -12.61 15.43
CA ALA A 392 -4.83 -12.05 16.35
C ALA A 392 -4.99 -10.53 16.13
N GLU A 393 -3.88 -9.79 16.01
CA GLU A 393 -3.92 -8.36 15.67
C GLU A 393 -4.57 -8.11 14.30
N MET A 394 -4.25 -8.96 13.31
CA MET A 394 -4.83 -8.86 11.96
C MET A 394 -6.36 -8.98 11.96
N LYS A 395 -6.94 -9.78 12.86
CA LYS A 395 -8.40 -9.88 13.00
C LYS A 395 -9.02 -8.57 13.47
N THR A 396 -8.36 -7.86 14.39
CA THR A 396 -8.80 -6.52 14.83
C THR A 396 -8.69 -5.51 13.69
N LEU A 397 -7.60 -5.54 12.92
CA LEU A 397 -7.41 -4.67 11.76
C LEU A 397 -8.35 -5.01 10.57
N ALA A 398 -9.02 -6.16 10.59
CA ALA A 398 -10.03 -6.50 9.58
C ALA A 398 -11.37 -5.80 9.84
N HIS A 399 -11.60 -5.20 11.02
CA HIS A 399 -12.82 -4.44 11.28
C HIS A 399 -12.88 -3.19 10.40
N PRO A 400 -13.91 -2.98 9.58
CA PRO A 400 -13.96 -1.87 8.63
C PRO A 400 -13.89 -0.51 9.32
N ALA A 401 -13.06 0.40 8.81
CA ALA A 401 -13.06 1.80 9.22
C ALA A 401 -14.13 2.59 8.44
N SER A 402 -14.40 2.22 7.18
CA SER A 402 -15.29 2.95 6.28
C SER A 402 -16.78 2.76 6.56
N VAL A 403 -17.15 1.98 7.58
CA VAL A 403 -18.55 1.83 8.01
C VAL A 403 -18.96 2.86 9.06
N ASP A 404 -18.00 3.65 9.54
CA ASP A 404 -18.22 4.70 10.52
C ASP A 404 -18.17 6.09 9.87
N SER A 405 -18.84 7.06 10.50
CA SER A 405 -18.86 8.46 10.09
C SER A 405 -19.20 9.34 11.29
N ILE A 406 -18.36 10.34 11.56
CA ILE A 406 -18.61 11.35 12.59
C ILE A 406 -18.83 12.70 11.92
N PRO A 407 -19.98 13.38 12.12
CA PRO A 407 -20.22 14.72 11.58
C PRO A 407 -19.21 15.75 12.11
N THR A 408 -18.70 16.60 11.23
CA THR A 408 -17.74 17.66 11.56
C THR A 408 -18.15 19.01 10.95
N SER A 409 -17.32 20.04 11.16
CA SER A 409 -17.47 21.36 10.53
C SER A 409 -18.86 22.00 10.67
N GLY A 410 -19.46 21.91 11.86
CA GLY A 410 -20.77 22.49 12.13
C GLY A 410 -21.90 21.88 11.29
N LEU A 411 -21.85 20.55 11.10
CA LEU A 411 -22.79 19.75 10.31
C LEU A 411 -22.72 20.00 8.80
N GLN A 412 -21.70 20.71 8.31
CA GLN A 412 -21.49 20.86 6.87
C GLN A 412 -20.82 19.62 6.26
N GLU A 413 -20.00 18.92 7.05
CA GLU A 413 -19.37 17.64 6.72
C GLU A 413 -20.05 16.55 7.56
N ASP A 414 -21.31 16.28 7.22
CA ASP A 414 -22.23 15.43 7.98
C ASP A 414 -22.06 13.93 7.70
N TYR A 415 -21.38 13.57 6.61
CA TYR A 415 -21.02 12.20 6.27
C TYR A 415 -19.57 12.09 5.80
N ASN A 416 -18.79 11.22 6.45
CA ASN A 416 -17.36 11.06 6.22
C ASN A 416 -16.99 9.59 5.97
N SER A 417 -16.01 9.35 5.09
CA SER A 417 -15.66 8.02 4.58
C SER A 417 -14.71 7.24 5.46
N MET A 418 -13.98 7.96 6.32
CA MET A 418 -12.89 7.41 7.13
C MET A 418 -11.84 6.65 6.29
N GLY A 419 -11.72 6.95 4.99
CA GLY A 419 -10.86 6.25 4.05
C GLY A 419 -9.37 6.33 4.39
N ALA A 420 -8.91 7.44 4.98
CA ALA A 420 -7.55 7.56 5.49
C ALA A 420 -7.27 6.56 6.64
N GLY A 421 -8.24 6.34 7.53
CA GLY A 421 -8.17 5.33 8.58
C GLY A 421 -8.06 3.91 7.99
N ALA A 422 -8.87 3.60 6.98
CA ALA A 422 -8.78 2.33 6.25
C ALA A 422 -7.40 2.12 5.62
N ALA A 423 -6.82 3.16 5.01
CA ALA A 423 -5.49 3.12 4.40
C ALA A 423 -4.36 2.86 5.42
N LEU A 424 -4.35 3.59 6.54
CA LEU A 424 -3.35 3.42 7.62
C LEU A 424 -3.45 2.04 8.26
N LYS A 425 -4.66 1.55 8.47
CA LYS A 425 -4.94 0.20 8.98
C LYS A 425 -4.44 -0.88 8.03
N LEU A 426 -4.70 -0.73 6.73
CA LEU A 426 -4.20 -1.66 5.70
C LEU A 426 -2.67 -1.66 5.63
N ARG A 427 -2.02 -0.51 5.75
CA ARG A 427 -0.56 -0.41 5.81
C ARG A 427 0.00 -1.23 6.97
N ARG A 428 -0.58 -1.09 8.17
CA ARG A 428 -0.21 -1.90 9.35
C ARG A 428 -0.44 -3.39 9.08
N ALA A 429 -1.61 -3.76 8.55
CA ALA A 429 -1.96 -5.13 8.19
C ALA A 429 -0.93 -5.77 7.25
N LEU A 430 -0.49 -5.06 6.21
CA LEU A 430 0.56 -5.55 5.30
C LEU A 430 1.89 -5.81 6.01
N GLY A 431 2.23 -5.01 7.02
CA GLY A 431 3.39 -5.29 7.89
C GLY A 431 3.26 -6.65 8.60
N LEU A 432 2.07 -6.97 9.12
CA LEU A 432 1.81 -8.26 9.78
C LEU A 432 1.84 -9.43 8.80
N VAL A 433 1.26 -9.27 7.60
CA VAL A 433 1.29 -10.27 6.53
C VAL A 433 2.74 -10.64 6.19
N ARG A 434 3.61 -9.64 6.02
CA ARG A 434 5.04 -9.86 5.74
C ARG A 434 5.72 -10.71 6.80
N HIS A 435 5.46 -10.42 8.07
CA HIS A 435 6.04 -11.17 9.18
C HIS A 435 5.57 -12.63 9.21
N VAL A 436 4.28 -12.88 9.03
CA VAL A 436 3.74 -14.25 9.04
C VAL A 436 4.27 -15.07 7.86
N LEU A 437 4.30 -14.49 6.66
CA LEU A 437 4.88 -15.17 5.49
C LEU A 437 6.39 -15.40 5.63
N ALA A 438 7.13 -14.45 6.21
CA ALA A 438 8.54 -14.62 6.53
C ALA A 438 8.79 -15.80 7.49
N ILE A 439 7.97 -15.88 8.55
CA ILE A 439 8.02 -17.00 9.51
C ILE A 439 7.71 -18.31 8.78
N GLU A 440 6.66 -18.36 7.96
CA GLU A 440 6.30 -19.54 7.19
C GLU A 440 7.45 -20.01 6.29
N LEU A 441 8.08 -19.11 5.52
CA LEU A 441 9.23 -19.43 4.67
C LEU A 441 10.39 -20.01 5.47
N LEU A 442 10.70 -19.41 6.63
CA LEU A 442 11.78 -19.86 7.51
C LEU A 442 11.55 -21.28 8.03
N VAL A 443 10.37 -21.53 8.61
CA VAL A 443 10.06 -22.82 9.21
C VAL A 443 9.83 -23.90 8.16
N ALA A 444 9.24 -23.55 7.00
CA ALA A 444 9.10 -24.48 5.89
C ALA A 444 10.46 -24.86 5.30
N ALA A 445 11.41 -23.92 5.19
CA ALA A 445 12.78 -24.24 4.76
C ALA A 445 13.47 -25.22 5.72
N GLN A 446 13.32 -25.04 7.03
CA GLN A 446 13.84 -25.97 8.03
C GLN A 446 13.19 -27.35 7.90
N ALA A 447 11.87 -27.40 7.76
CA ALA A 447 11.15 -28.64 7.61
C ALA A 447 11.55 -29.40 6.34
N LEU A 448 11.77 -28.69 5.22
CA LEU A 448 12.29 -29.29 3.99
C LEU A 448 13.72 -29.85 4.15
N ASP A 449 14.59 -29.20 4.94
CA ASP A 449 15.92 -29.77 5.23
C ASP A 449 15.80 -31.11 5.96
N LEU A 450 14.86 -31.22 6.89
CA LEU A 450 14.60 -32.42 7.68
C LEU A 450 13.92 -33.55 6.88
N ARG A 451 13.52 -33.28 5.62
CA ARG A 451 13.03 -34.32 4.69
C ARG A 451 14.13 -34.94 3.81
N ALA A 452 15.37 -34.46 3.91
CA ALA A 452 16.48 -35.05 3.17
C ALA A 452 16.58 -36.57 3.43
N PRO A 453 16.89 -37.40 2.41
CA PRO A 453 17.35 -37.03 1.07
C PRO A 453 16.24 -36.72 0.05
N LEU A 454 14.96 -36.68 0.45
CA LEU A 454 13.88 -36.34 -0.49
C LEU A 454 14.01 -34.88 -0.96
N ALA A 455 13.89 -34.66 -2.27
CA ALA A 455 13.99 -33.34 -2.86
C ALA A 455 12.60 -32.71 -3.04
N PRO A 456 12.40 -31.42 -2.69
CA PRO A 456 11.20 -30.69 -3.04
C PRO A 456 11.15 -30.37 -4.54
N GLY A 457 9.99 -29.96 -5.01
CA GLY A 457 9.75 -29.52 -6.38
C GLY A 457 10.54 -28.26 -6.72
N ARG A 458 10.62 -27.96 -8.02
CA ARG A 458 11.52 -26.93 -8.56
C ARG A 458 11.36 -25.55 -7.90
N GLY A 459 10.13 -25.12 -7.63
CA GLY A 459 9.84 -23.83 -7.01
C GLY A 459 10.27 -23.79 -5.54
N SER A 460 9.82 -24.77 -4.76
CA SER A 460 10.17 -24.90 -3.34
C SER A 460 11.66 -25.11 -3.12
N ALA A 461 12.35 -25.82 -4.02
CA ALA A 461 13.80 -25.96 -4.00
C ALA A 461 14.52 -24.61 -4.18
N ALA A 462 14.08 -23.79 -5.14
CA ALA A 462 14.62 -22.46 -5.38
C ALA A 462 14.39 -21.52 -4.18
N ALA A 463 13.18 -21.55 -3.61
CA ALA A 463 12.83 -20.77 -2.43
C ALA A 463 13.66 -21.19 -1.19
N ARG A 464 13.76 -22.50 -0.92
CA ARG A 464 14.60 -23.05 0.16
C ARG A 464 16.06 -22.61 -0.02
N ALA A 465 16.61 -22.72 -1.23
CA ALA A 465 17.98 -22.31 -1.51
C ALA A 465 18.17 -20.80 -1.25
N ALA A 466 17.19 -19.97 -1.60
CA ALA A 466 17.22 -18.53 -1.32
C ALA A 466 17.24 -18.22 0.18
N VAL A 467 16.39 -18.90 0.97
CA VAL A 467 16.40 -18.78 2.43
C VAL A 467 17.77 -19.18 3.01
N ARG A 468 18.33 -20.30 2.52
CA ARG A 468 19.60 -20.86 3.01
C ARG A 468 20.83 -20.03 2.66
N ARG A 469 20.74 -19.08 1.73
CA ARG A 469 21.81 -18.10 1.48
C ARG A 469 22.01 -17.11 2.63
N ARG A 470 21.01 -16.90 3.51
CA ARG A 470 21.16 -15.98 4.65
C ARG A 470 20.89 -16.61 6.01
N VAL A 471 20.09 -17.69 6.06
CA VAL A 471 19.75 -18.35 7.32
C VAL A 471 20.18 -19.82 7.27
N ALA A 472 21.18 -20.18 8.06
CA ALA A 472 21.64 -21.57 8.17
C ALA A 472 20.54 -22.49 8.73
N PRO A 473 20.55 -23.81 8.43
CA PRO A 473 19.69 -24.76 9.11
C PRO A 473 19.81 -24.65 10.64
N LEU A 474 18.71 -24.94 11.35
CA LEU A 474 18.71 -24.93 12.81
C LEU A 474 19.15 -26.30 13.33
N GLY A 475 20.38 -26.36 13.87
CA GLY A 475 20.90 -27.55 14.56
C GLY A 475 20.59 -27.54 16.07
N GLY A 476 20.72 -26.38 16.71
CA GLY A 476 20.33 -26.14 18.09
C GLY A 476 19.83 -24.71 18.28
N ASP A 477 19.28 -24.42 19.46
CA ASP A 477 18.71 -23.11 19.74
C ASP A 477 19.76 -22.00 19.58
N ARG A 478 19.34 -20.91 18.95
CA ARG A 478 20.12 -19.68 18.79
C ARG A 478 19.21 -18.47 18.94
N TYR A 479 19.80 -17.28 18.90
CA TYR A 479 19.06 -16.03 19.02
C TYR A 479 18.04 -15.87 17.87
N LEU A 480 16.79 -16.27 18.13
CA LEU A 480 15.71 -16.39 17.15
C LEU A 480 15.43 -15.08 16.40
N LYS A 481 15.59 -13.93 17.07
CA LYS A 481 15.33 -12.62 16.46
C LYS A 481 16.17 -12.39 15.20
N ALA A 482 17.42 -12.85 15.18
CA ALA A 482 18.29 -12.72 14.01
C ALA A 482 17.73 -13.50 12.80
N ASP A 483 17.24 -14.71 13.02
CA ASP A 483 16.59 -15.50 11.97
C ASP A 483 15.29 -14.84 11.49
N LEU A 484 14.47 -14.31 12.40
CA LEU A 484 13.22 -13.63 12.05
C LEU A 484 13.45 -12.34 11.26
N ASP A 485 14.50 -11.58 11.59
CA ASP A 485 14.87 -10.36 10.86
C ASP A 485 15.41 -10.70 9.47
N ALA A 486 16.27 -11.71 9.38
CA ALA A 486 16.74 -12.22 8.09
C ALA A 486 15.57 -12.74 7.24
N ALA A 487 14.61 -13.44 7.85
CA ALA A 487 13.41 -13.92 7.19
C ALA A 487 12.55 -12.77 6.65
N ARG A 488 12.35 -11.72 7.46
CA ARG A 488 11.63 -10.52 7.05
C ARG A 488 12.30 -9.83 5.86
N ALA A 489 13.62 -9.74 5.86
CA ALA A 489 14.37 -9.12 4.77
C ALA A 489 14.10 -9.81 3.41
N PHE A 490 13.91 -11.13 3.36
CA PHE A 490 13.56 -11.84 2.11
C PHE A 490 12.24 -11.39 1.50
N VAL A 491 11.28 -11.00 2.36
CA VAL A 491 9.97 -10.52 1.94
C VAL A 491 10.07 -9.07 1.47
N GLU A 492 10.85 -8.26 2.17
CA GLU A 492 11.03 -6.83 1.86
C GLU A 492 11.84 -6.60 0.57
N ASP A 493 12.92 -7.35 0.36
CA ASP A 493 13.74 -7.22 -0.86
C ASP A 493 13.28 -8.10 -2.03
N GLY A 494 12.29 -8.97 -1.80
CA GLY A 494 11.71 -9.86 -2.81
C GLY A 494 12.65 -10.97 -3.29
N SER A 495 13.79 -11.21 -2.64
CA SER A 495 14.83 -12.12 -3.11
C SER A 495 14.38 -13.59 -3.23
N VAL A 496 13.47 -14.04 -2.36
CA VAL A 496 12.89 -15.39 -2.46
C VAL A 496 11.97 -15.51 -3.67
N LEU A 497 11.07 -14.55 -3.86
CA LEU A 497 10.15 -14.54 -5.00
C LEU A 497 10.93 -14.46 -6.32
N ALA A 498 11.93 -13.58 -6.40
CA ALA A 498 12.78 -13.43 -7.58
C ALA A 498 13.55 -14.72 -7.91
N ALA A 499 14.07 -15.44 -6.91
CA ALA A 499 14.74 -16.72 -7.12
C ALA A 499 13.80 -17.79 -7.69
N VAL A 500 12.56 -17.83 -7.22
CA VAL A 500 11.53 -18.74 -7.74
C VAL A 500 11.13 -18.37 -9.17
N GLU A 501 10.87 -17.09 -9.44
CA GLU A 501 10.50 -16.62 -10.78
C GLU A 501 11.66 -16.77 -11.79
N THR A 502 12.91 -16.73 -11.34
CA THR A 502 14.07 -17.10 -12.17
C THR A 502 14.04 -18.58 -12.56
N ALA A 503 13.64 -19.47 -11.64
CA ALA A 503 13.62 -20.91 -11.86
C ALA A 503 12.41 -21.40 -12.69
N LEU A 504 11.28 -20.68 -12.61
CA LEU A 504 10.00 -21.12 -13.18
C LEU A 504 9.37 -20.16 -14.20
N GLY A 505 9.91 -18.94 -14.34
CA GLY A 505 9.23 -17.80 -14.95
C GLY A 505 8.25 -17.11 -13.98
N PRO A 506 7.65 -15.97 -14.38
CA PRO A 506 6.73 -15.21 -13.53
C PRO A 506 5.57 -16.04 -12.98
N LEU A 507 5.17 -15.78 -11.73
CA LEU A 507 3.97 -16.34 -11.12
C LEU A 507 2.77 -15.42 -11.38
N GLY A 508 1.58 -16.02 -11.45
CA GLY A 508 0.31 -15.31 -11.67
C GLY A 508 -0.25 -14.64 -10.42
#